data_AF-A0A4P5YJL2-F1
#
_entry.id   AF-A0A4P5YJL2-F1
#
_cell.length_a   1.000
_cell.length_b   1.000
_cell.length_c   1.000
_cell.angle_alpha   90.00
_cell.angle_beta   90.00
_cell.angle_gamma   90.00
#
_symmetry.space_group_name_H-M   'P 1'
#
loop_
_entity.id
_entity.type
_entity.pdbx_description
1 polymer ?
#
loop_
_entity_poly.entity_id
_entity_poly.type
_entity_poly.pdbx_seq_one_letter_code
_entity_poly.pdbx_strand_id
1 'polypeptide(L)' 'MNPTIAAQELARRFNEDEAVWRCYEPKRAARQLPSARPSAAEDILDGLDWQAAERECRMVRAVGFFQP' A
#
# COMPACT_ATOMS: atom_id res chain seq x y z
N MET A 1 22.30 -1.35 -18.56
CA MET A 1 20.97 -1.68 -18.01
C MET A 1 19.99 -1.67 -19.17
N ASN A 2 19.23 -2.74 -19.41
CA ASN A 2 18.33 -2.79 -20.56
C ASN A 2 17.13 -1.85 -20.30
N PRO A 3 16.89 -0.83 -21.14
CA PRO A 3 15.86 0.19 -20.90
C PRO A 3 14.45 -0.40 -20.81
N THR A 4 14.17 -1.51 -21.50
CA THR A 4 12.87 -2.21 -21.44
C THR A 4 12.64 -2.85 -20.07
N ILE A 5 13.68 -3.42 -19.46
CA ILE A 5 13.60 -4.01 -18.11
C ILE A 5 13.33 -2.92 -17.08
N ALA A 6 14.00 -1.76 -17.22
CA ALA A 6 13.78 -0.63 -16.33
C ALA A 6 12.34 -0.08 -16.45
N ALA A 7 11.81 0.03 -17.66
CA ALA A 7 10.43 0.49 -17.89
C ALA A 7 9.38 -0.48 -17.31
N GLN A 8 9.59 -1.79 -17.46
CA GLN A 8 8.69 -2.81 -16.90
C GLN A 8 8.70 -2.81 -15.37
N GLU A 9 9.87 -2.68 -14.74
CA GLU A 9 9.98 -2.55 -13.28
C GLU A 9 9.30 -1.27 -12.76
N LEU A 10 9.39 -0.17 -13.51
CA LEU A 10 8.75 1.09 -13.15
C LEU A 10 7.22 1.00 -13.27
N ALA A 11 6.71 0.42 -14.37
CA ALA A 11 5.28 0.16 -14.54
C ALA A 11 4.73 -0.79 -13.48
N ARG A 12 5.50 -1.83 -13.11
CA ARG A 12 5.15 -2.75 -12.04
C ARG A 12 5.00 -2.03 -10.70
N ARG A 13 5.99 -1.23 -10.30
CA ARG A 13 5.95 -0.45 -9.05
C ARG A 13 4.76 0.48 -9.01
N PHE A 14 4.51 1.18 -10.11
CA PHE A 14 3.34 2.06 -10.24
C PHE A 14 2.03 1.29 -10.00
N ASN A 15 1.86 0.13 -10.65
CA ASN A 15 0.65 -0.68 -10.46
C ASN A 15 0.51 -1.22 -9.03
N GLU A 16 1.62 -1.61 -8.40
CA GLU A 16 1.65 -2.06 -7.00
C GLU A 16 1.24 -0.93 -6.05
N ASP A 17 1.76 0.27 -6.25
CA ASP A 17 1.41 1.44 -5.44
C ASP A 17 -0.03 1.92 -5.70
N GLU A 18 -0.51 1.86 -6.94
CA GLU A 18 -1.92 2.17 -7.27
C GLU A 18 -2.86 1.19 -6.56
N ALA A 19 -2.53 -0.11 -6.54
CA ALA A 19 -3.33 -1.12 -5.85
C ALA A 19 -3.42 -0.83 -4.33
N VAL A 20 -2.29 -0.49 -3.70
CA VAL A 20 -2.27 -0.07 -2.29
C VAL A 20 -3.15 1.16 -2.07
N TRP A 21 -3.03 2.18 -2.92
CA TRP A 21 -3.83 3.40 -2.81
C TRP A 21 -5.33 3.13 -2.92
N ARG A 22 -5.74 2.31 -3.89
CA ARG A 22 -7.14 1.89 -4.11
C ARG A 22 -7.72 1.11 -2.93
N CYS A 23 -6.89 0.36 -2.21
CA CYS A 23 -7.30 -0.38 -1.03
C CYS A 23 -7.33 0.50 0.24
N TYR A 24 -6.44 1.49 0.33
CA TYR A 24 -6.38 2.45 1.44
C TYR A 24 -7.55 3.43 1.46
N GLU A 25 -7.90 4.03 0.31
CA GLU A 25 -8.96 5.05 0.18
C GLU A 25 -10.29 4.66 0.87
N PRO A 26 -10.89 3.47 0.62
CA PRO A 26 -12.14 3.10 1.26
C PRO A 26 -11.99 2.85 2.77
N LYS A 27 -10.85 2.32 3.24
CA LYS A 27 -10.59 2.09 4.68
C LYS A 27 -10.56 3.44 5.41
N ARG A 28 -9.86 4.41 4.84
CA ARG A 28 -9.81 5.79 5.35
C ARG A 28 -11.19 6.46 5.34
N ALA A 29 -11.93 6.33 4.23
CA ALA A 29 -13.24 6.95 4.08
C ALA A 29 -14.28 6.39 5.07
N ALA A 30 -14.22 5.09 5.39
CA ALA A 30 -15.10 4.47 6.38
C ALA A 30 -14.92 5.05 7.80
N ARG A 31 -13.72 5.58 8.10
CA ARG A 31 -13.39 6.20 9.39
C ARG A 31 -13.78 7.68 9.47
N GLN A 32 -13.74 8.40 8.34
CA GLN A 32 -14.08 9.83 8.28
C GLN A 32 -15.60 10.05 8.35
N LEU A 33 -16.20 9.75 9.52
CA LEU A 33 -17.53 10.23 9.84
C LEU A 33 -17.50 11.75 10.09
N PRO A 34 -18.56 12.51 9.74
CA PRO A 34 -18.53 13.98 9.68
C PRO A 34 -18.25 14.74 11.00
N SER A 35 -18.13 14.06 12.14
CA SER A 35 -18.11 14.68 13.46
C SER A 35 -16.77 14.60 14.21
N ALA A 36 -15.76 13.92 13.67
CA ALA A 36 -14.46 13.82 14.32
C ALA A 36 -13.57 15.01 13.91
N ARG A 37 -13.18 15.84 14.88
CA ARG A 37 -12.06 16.77 14.67
C ARG A 37 -10.78 15.95 14.49
N PRO A 38 -9.83 16.42 13.65
CA PRO A 38 -8.54 15.79 13.55
C PRO A 38 -7.86 15.72 14.91
N SER A 39 -7.71 14.51 15.42
CA SER A 39 -6.98 14.23 16.66
C SER A 39 -5.59 13.72 16.31
N ALA A 40 -4.63 13.84 17.21
CA ALA A 40 -3.32 13.20 17.03
C ALA A 40 -3.41 11.66 16.85
N ALA A 41 -4.55 11.05 17.18
CA ALA A 41 -4.82 9.65 16.88
C ALA A 41 -5.20 9.40 15.41
N GLU A 42 -5.60 10.43 14.66
CA GLU A 42 -5.94 10.27 13.25
C GLU A 42 -4.74 9.91 12.40
N ASP A 43 -3.57 10.51 12.65
CA ASP A 43 -2.33 10.16 11.97
C ASP A 43 -1.93 8.71 12.25
N ILE A 44 -2.15 8.24 13.47
CA ILE A 44 -1.90 6.85 13.86
C ILE A 44 -2.82 5.92 13.09
N LEU A 45 -4.13 6.19 13.03
CA LEU A 45 -5.02 5.27 12.31
C LEU A 45 -4.91 5.39 10.79
N ASP A 46 -4.55 6.56 10.23
CA ASP A 46 -4.18 6.68 8.81
C ASP A 46 -2.96 5.78 8.52
N GLY A 47 -1.97 5.76 9.42
CA GLY A 47 -0.82 4.85 9.33
C GLY A 47 -1.21 3.37 9.42
N LEU A 48 -2.17 3.01 10.28
CA LEU A 48 -2.67 1.64 10.40
C LEU A 48 -3.46 1.19 9.16
N ASP A 49 -4.32 2.07 8.62
CA ASP A 49 -5.07 1.82 7.39
C ASP A 49 -4.14 1.64 6.19
N TRP A 50 -3.07 2.46 6.12
CA TRP A 50 -2.03 2.31 5.11
C TRP A 50 -1.31 0.97 5.22
N GLN A 51 -0.86 0.59 6.42
CA GLN A 51 -0.19 -0.70 6.64
C GLN A 51 -1.10 -1.89 6.30
N ALA A 52 -2.40 -1.80 6.59
CA ALA A 52 -3.37 -2.82 6.23
C ALA A 52 -3.51 -2.96 4.71
N ALA A 53 -3.62 -1.84 3.99
CA ALA A 53 -3.66 -1.83 2.53
C ALA A 53 -2.35 -2.36 1.90
N GLU A 54 -1.19 -2.00 2.45
CA GLU A 54 0.11 -2.53 1.99
C GLU A 54 0.19 -4.05 2.13
N ARG A 55 -0.25 -4.61 3.26
CA ARG A 55 -0.26 -6.07 3.49
C ARG A 55 -1.21 -6.81 2.56
N GLU A 56 -2.33 -6.19 2.20
CA GLU A 56 -3.34 -6.77 1.33
C GLU A 56 -2.91 -6.75 -0.15
N CYS A 57 -2.27 -5.67 -0.60
CA CYS A 57 -1.96 -5.45 -2.01
C CYS A 57 -0.53 -5.81 -2.41
N ARG A 58 0.45 -5.72 -1.50
CA ARG A 58 1.82 -6.16 -1.80
C ARG A 58 1.93 -7.65 -1.52
N MET A 59 1.95 -8.45 -2.59
CA MET A 59 2.39 -9.85 -2.47
C MET A 59 3.77 -9.86 -1.82
N VAL A 60 3.88 -10.52 -0.66
CA VAL A 60 5.17 -10.85 -0.07
C VAL A 60 5.91 -11.72 -1.07
N ARG A 61 6.85 -11.13 -1.81
CA ARG A 61 7.76 -11.90 -2.65
C ARG A 61 8.62 -12.72 -1.71
N ALA A 62 8.47 -14.03 -1.74
CA ALA A 62 9.43 -14.93 -1.11
C ALA A 62 10.80 -14.66 -1.75
N VAL A 63 11.71 -14.01 -1.02
CA VAL A 63 13.07 -13.75 -1.48
C VAL A 63 13.87 -15.02 -1.21
N GLY A 64 13.83 -15.95 -2.17
CA GLY A 64 14.60 -17.19 -2.15
C GLY A 64 13.83 -18.38 -1.56
N PHE A 65 13.84 -19.49 -2.29
CA PHE A 65 13.61 -20.80 -1.68
C PHE A 65 14.92 -21.22 -1.03
N PHE A 66 14.93 -21.45 0.28
CA PHE A 66 16.01 -22.18 0.92
C PHE A 66 15.92 -23.64 0.45
N GLN A 67 16.84 -24.07 -0.41
CA GLN A 67 17.06 -25.49 -0.69
C GLN A 67 18.15 -25.98 0.28
N PRO A 68 17.83 -26.91 1.21
CA PRO A 68 18.82 -27.53 2.09
C PRO A 68 19.81 -28.42 1.34
#